data_AF-A0A2H6MX12-F1
#
_entry.id   AF-A0A2H6MX12-F1
#
_cell.length_a   1.000
_cell.length_b   1.000
_cell.length_c   1.000
_cell.angle_alpha   90.00
_cell.angle_beta   90.00
_cell.angle_gamma   90.00
#
_symmetry.space_group_name_H-M   'P 1'
#
loop_
_entity.id
_entity.type
_entity.pdbx_description
1 polymer ?
#
loop_
_entity_poly.entity_id
_entity_poly.type
_entity_poly.pdbx_seq_one_letter_code
_entity_poly.pdbx_strand_id
1 'polypeptide(L)'
;LRPDKNYSFPLNSLVCSYNPVKDVLVPDYSLSSLTACNWCQGALVRRVRSDGSVVYLDGDRTNTRSTGGKCGCGFKHYWEGKEYDNLPEAFPITLEWGGRVVRETVYWFQYESDLSLNSNVYD
;
A
#
# COMPACT_ATOMS: atom_id res chain seq x y z
N LEU A 1 -28.63 -4.30 6.96
CA LEU A 1 -27.91 -5.60 6.84
C LEU A 1 -27.75 -6.19 8.25
N ARG A 2 -27.42 -7.48 8.40
CA ARG A 2 -27.30 -8.17 9.69
C ARG A 2 -25.82 -8.35 10.07
N PRO A 3 -25.38 -7.94 11.27
CA PRO A 3 -23.97 -8.03 11.67
C PRO A 3 -23.43 -9.47 11.79
N ASP A 4 -24.31 -10.42 12.11
CA ASP A 4 -24.04 -11.84 12.31
C ASP A 4 -24.10 -12.66 11.01
N LYS A 5 -24.19 -11.99 9.86
CA LYS A 5 -24.35 -12.64 8.56
C LYS A 5 -23.25 -12.24 7.58
N ASN A 6 -22.76 -13.24 6.85
CA ASN A 6 -21.89 -13.07 5.69
C ASN A 6 -22.71 -12.88 4.41
N TYR A 7 -22.23 -12.00 3.56
CA TYR A 7 -22.81 -11.62 2.28
C TYR A 7 -21.82 -11.99 1.17
N SER A 8 -22.18 -12.98 0.37
CA SER A 8 -21.32 -13.48 -0.71
C SER A 8 -21.58 -12.74 -2.02
N PHE A 9 -20.51 -12.41 -2.72
CA PHE A 9 -20.47 -11.81 -4.05
C PHE A 9 -19.68 -12.74 -4.99
N PRO A 10 -20.32 -13.82 -5.50
CA PRO A 10 -19.61 -14.89 -6.21
C PRO A 10 -18.91 -14.44 -7.47
N LEU A 11 -19.50 -13.51 -8.22
CA LEU A 11 -18.90 -12.95 -9.45
C LEU A 11 -17.55 -12.25 -9.18
N ASN A 12 -17.32 -11.83 -7.95
CA ASN A 12 -16.11 -11.13 -7.52
C ASN A 12 -15.28 -11.96 -6.53
N SER A 13 -15.64 -13.22 -6.27
CA SER A 13 -14.96 -14.07 -5.30
C SER A 13 -14.79 -13.43 -3.91
N LEU A 14 -15.76 -12.61 -3.50
CA LEU A 14 -15.72 -11.84 -2.26
C LEU A 14 -16.80 -12.30 -1.28
N VAL A 15 -16.44 -12.34 -0.01
CA VAL A 15 -17.37 -12.52 1.12
C VAL A 15 -17.21 -11.31 2.03
N CYS A 16 -18.31 -10.66 2.39
CA CYS A 16 -18.29 -9.49 3.26
C CYS A 16 -19.13 -9.72 4.51
N SER A 17 -18.72 -9.11 5.63
CA SER A 17 -19.54 -8.98 6.83
C SER A 17 -20.05 -7.55 6.97
N TYR A 18 -21.19 -7.37 7.63
CA TYR A 18 -21.75 -6.04 7.84
C TYR A 18 -21.25 -5.41 9.14
N ASN A 19 -20.68 -4.21 9.04
CA ASN A 19 -20.31 -3.39 10.19
C ASN A 19 -21.43 -2.38 10.49
N PRO A 20 -22.23 -2.55 11.56
CA PRO A 20 -23.37 -1.68 11.86
C PRO A 20 -22.95 -0.28 12.36
N VAL A 21 -21.75 -0.13 12.92
CA VAL A 21 -21.25 1.16 13.43
C VAL A 21 -20.95 2.11 12.27
N LYS A 22 -20.41 1.56 11.18
CA LYS A 22 -20.02 2.33 9.99
C LYS A 22 -21.04 2.26 8.85
N ASP A 23 -22.08 1.44 9.01
CA ASP A 23 -23.06 1.10 7.97
C ASP A 23 -22.43 0.69 6.63
N VAL A 24 -21.45 -0.22 6.68
CA VAL A 24 -20.72 -0.70 5.48
C VAL A 24 -20.54 -2.21 5.47
N LEU A 25 -20.46 -2.78 4.27
CA LEU A 25 -19.94 -4.13 4.07
C LEU A 25 -18.41 -4.09 4.05
N VAL A 26 -17.79 -4.91 4.89
CA VAL A 26 -16.33 -5.04 4.98
C VAL A 26 -15.94 -6.40 4.40
N PRO A 27 -15.04 -6.46 3.40
CA PRO A 27 -14.51 -7.73 2.89
C PRO A 27 -13.83 -8.54 3.99
N ASP A 28 -14.16 -9.82 4.05
CA ASP A 28 -13.45 -10.82 4.84
C ASP A 28 -12.50 -11.59 3.91
N TYR A 29 -11.23 -11.19 3.90
CA TYR A 29 -10.21 -11.79 3.04
C TYR A 29 -9.79 -13.20 3.49
N SER A 30 -10.18 -13.66 4.69
CA SER A 30 -9.97 -15.05 5.10
C SER A 30 -10.97 -16.00 4.44
N LEU A 31 -12.14 -15.49 4.05
CA LEU A 31 -13.21 -16.22 3.38
C LEU A 31 -13.34 -15.88 1.89
N SER A 32 -12.66 -14.83 1.43
CA SER A 32 -12.65 -14.41 0.03
C SER A 32 -11.50 -15.08 -0.73
N SER A 33 -11.72 -15.42 -1.99
CA SER A 33 -10.71 -16.00 -2.90
C SER A 33 -10.40 -15.06 -4.07
N LEU A 34 -10.48 -13.75 -3.84
CA LEU A 34 -10.15 -12.72 -4.82
C LEU A 34 -8.62 -12.70 -5.05
N THR A 35 -8.18 -13.30 -6.14
CA THR A 35 -6.76 -13.36 -6.52
C THR A 35 -6.35 -12.27 -7.51
N ALA A 36 -7.28 -11.78 -8.31
CA ALA A 36 -7.05 -10.74 -9.31
C ALA A 36 -8.32 -9.91 -9.56
N CYS A 37 -8.15 -8.68 -10.01
CA CYS A 37 -9.26 -7.84 -10.47
C CYS A 37 -9.88 -8.43 -11.74
N ASN A 38 -11.18 -8.73 -11.74
CA ASN A 38 -11.86 -9.29 -12.92
C ASN A 38 -11.80 -8.39 -14.17
N TRP A 39 -11.59 -7.09 -14.00
CA TRP A 39 -11.52 -6.14 -15.11
C TRP A 39 -10.11 -6.03 -15.70
N CYS A 40 -9.10 -5.76 -14.87
CA CYS A 40 -7.73 -5.51 -15.35
C CYS A 40 -6.76 -6.67 -15.12
N GLN A 41 -7.23 -7.77 -14.51
CA GLN A 41 -6.42 -8.94 -14.11
C GLN A 41 -5.25 -8.62 -13.17
N GLY A 42 -5.23 -7.42 -12.58
CA GLY A 42 -4.22 -7.03 -11.61
C GLY A 42 -4.39 -7.76 -10.28
N ALA A 43 -3.31 -8.34 -9.74
CA ALA A 43 -3.28 -9.00 -8.44
C ALA A 43 -3.22 -8.01 -7.26
N LEU A 44 -2.95 -6.73 -7.53
CA LEU A 44 -2.85 -5.67 -6.53
C LEU A 44 -4.19 -4.93 -6.42
N VAL A 45 -5.13 -5.50 -5.66
CA VAL A 45 -6.39 -4.83 -5.31
C VAL A 45 -6.21 -3.98 -4.05
N ARG A 46 -6.86 -2.82 -4.01
CA ARG A 46 -6.82 -1.89 -2.86
C ARG A 46 -8.23 -1.54 -2.40
N ARG A 47 -8.35 -1.30 -1.10
CA ARG A 47 -9.56 -0.74 -0.51
C ARG A 47 -9.73 0.70 -0.99
N VAL A 48 -10.96 1.12 -1.21
CA VAL A 48 -11.34 2.50 -1.50
C VAL A 48 -12.20 3.03 -0.35
N ARG A 49 -12.03 4.31 0.00
CA ARG A 49 -12.87 5.02 0.98
C ARG A 49 -14.21 5.45 0.35
N SER A 50 -15.14 5.93 1.17
CA SER A 50 -16.46 6.39 0.70
C SER A 50 -16.40 7.59 -0.25
N ASP A 51 -15.34 8.38 -0.19
CA ASP A 51 -15.07 9.52 -1.07
C ASP A 51 -14.40 9.13 -2.40
N GLY A 52 -14.16 7.83 -2.63
CA GLY A 52 -13.48 7.33 -3.82
C GLY A 52 -11.95 7.35 -3.74
N SER A 53 -11.35 7.84 -2.64
CA SER A 53 -9.90 7.81 -2.45
C SER A 53 -9.39 6.39 -2.18
N VAL A 54 -8.23 6.06 -2.76
CA VAL A 54 -7.59 4.75 -2.56
C VAL A 54 -6.88 4.72 -1.20
N VAL A 55 -6.97 3.58 -0.51
CA VAL A 55 -6.15 3.29 0.67
C VAL A 55 -4.88 2.60 0.19
N TYR A 56 -3.87 3.42 -0.11
CA TYR A 56 -2.56 2.94 -0.58
C TYR A 56 -1.76 2.27 0.54
N LEU A 57 -0.87 1.37 0.14
CA LEU A 57 0.17 0.73 0.94
C LEU A 57 1.54 1.16 0.44
N ASP A 58 2.55 1.03 1.30
CA ASP A 58 3.92 1.39 0.96
C ASP A 58 4.40 0.62 -0.28
N GLY A 59 4.91 1.39 -1.25
CA GLY A 59 5.36 0.90 -2.55
C GLY A 59 4.29 0.94 -3.65
N ASP A 60 3.03 1.21 -3.32
CA ASP A 60 1.97 1.32 -4.32
C ASP A 60 2.26 2.42 -5.33
N ARG A 61 2.01 2.13 -6.60
CA ARG A 61 1.87 3.17 -7.61
C ARG A 61 0.57 3.93 -7.38
N THR A 62 0.67 5.25 -7.28
CA THR A 62 -0.46 6.17 -7.15
C THR A 62 -1.02 6.55 -8.53
N ASN A 63 -2.08 7.37 -8.54
CA ASN A 63 -2.63 7.94 -9.77
C ASN A 63 -2.00 9.29 -10.14
N THR A 64 -1.13 9.83 -9.29
CA THR A 64 -0.44 11.10 -9.53
C THR A 64 0.71 10.87 -10.49
N ARG A 65 0.80 11.69 -11.55
CA ARG A 65 1.92 11.63 -12.49
C ARG A 65 3.21 12.06 -11.79
N SER A 66 4.27 11.31 -12.02
CA SER A 66 5.62 11.77 -11.71
C SER A 66 6.12 12.62 -12.88
N THR A 67 6.72 13.77 -12.58
CA THR A 67 7.36 14.65 -13.55
C THR A 67 8.89 14.51 -13.56
N GLY A 68 9.44 13.60 -12.74
CA GLY A 68 10.87 13.45 -12.53
C GLY A 68 11.24 12.12 -11.89
N GLY A 69 12.45 12.04 -11.33
CA GLY A 69 12.97 10.83 -10.70
C GLY A 69 13.54 9.78 -11.67
N LYS A 70 14.00 8.69 -11.08
CA LYS A 70 14.57 7.52 -11.76
C LYS A 70 13.52 6.46 -12.11
N CYS A 71 12.38 6.42 -11.41
CA CYS A 71 11.36 5.42 -11.68
C CYS A 71 10.63 5.71 -13.01
N GLY A 72 10.85 4.85 -14.01
CA GLY A 72 10.29 5.01 -15.36
C GLY A 72 8.80 4.68 -15.52
N CYS A 73 8.07 4.42 -14.43
CA CYS A 73 6.66 4.03 -14.52
C CYS A 73 5.71 5.21 -14.87
N GLY A 74 6.19 6.45 -14.71
CA GLY A 74 5.46 7.68 -15.05
C GLY A 74 4.49 8.17 -13.97
N PHE A 75 4.46 7.52 -12.80
CA PHE A 75 3.57 7.84 -11.68
C PHE A 75 4.35 7.87 -10.37
N LYS A 76 3.81 8.58 -9.37
CA LYS A 76 4.35 8.60 -8.02
C LYS A 76 4.03 7.31 -7.27
N HIS A 77 4.76 7.06 -6.19
CA HIS A 77 4.64 5.93 -5.30
C HIS A 77 4.24 6.37 -3.89
N TYR A 78 3.36 5.63 -3.25
CA TYR A 78 2.95 5.91 -1.88
C TYR A 78 3.94 5.33 -0.88
N TRP A 79 4.28 6.10 0.15
CA TRP A 79 5.03 5.62 1.31
C TRP A 79 4.71 6.46 2.55
N GLU A 80 4.35 5.82 3.66
CA GLU A 80 4.10 6.46 4.97
C GLU A 80 3.25 7.74 4.90
N GLY A 81 2.20 7.75 4.07
CA GLY A 81 1.30 8.90 3.94
C GLY A 81 1.72 9.96 2.93
N LYS A 82 2.86 9.80 2.26
CA LYS A 82 3.38 10.74 1.25
C LYS A 82 3.48 10.07 -0.12
N GLU A 83 3.63 10.89 -1.17
CA GLU A 83 3.85 10.43 -2.53
C GLU A 83 5.25 10.82 -3.02
N TYR A 84 6.02 9.84 -3.47
CA TYR A 84 7.39 9.95 -3.93
C TYR A 84 7.47 9.70 -5.44
N ASP A 85 8.38 10.35 -6.14
CA ASP A 85 8.70 10.06 -7.53
C ASP A 85 9.38 8.68 -7.68
N ASN A 86 10.06 8.20 -6.64
CA ASN A 86 10.81 6.96 -6.64
C ASN A 86 10.37 6.01 -5.52
N LEU A 87 10.65 4.72 -5.71
CA LEU A 87 10.67 3.75 -4.62
C LEU A 87 11.98 3.91 -3.82
N PRO A 88 11.96 3.66 -2.49
CA PRO A 88 13.17 3.76 -1.70
C PRO A 88 14.16 2.64 -2.03
N GLU A 89 15.44 2.94 -1.87
CA GLU A 89 16.46 1.91 -1.75
C GLU A 89 16.41 1.29 -0.35
N ALA A 90 16.29 -0.03 -0.28
CA ALA A 90 16.22 -0.75 0.99
C ALA A 90 17.63 -1.20 1.42
N PHE A 91 18.16 -0.58 2.46
CA PHE A 91 19.47 -0.90 3.02
C PHE A 91 19.33 -1.80 4.25
N PRO A 92 19.71 -3.08 4.17
CA PRO A 92 19.75 -3.94 5.35
C PRO A 92 20.95 -3.56 6.23
N ILE A 93 20.69 -3.13 7.46
CA ILE A 93 21.71 -2.81 8.45
C ILE A 93 21.75 -3.92 9.48
N THR A 94 22.96 -4.41 9.77
CA THR A 94 23.19 -5.40 10.82
C THR A 94 24.11 -4.80 11.88
N LEU A 95 23.66 -4.80 13.14
CA LEU A 95 24.46 -4.40 14.29
C LEU A 95 24.72 -5.63 15.17
N GLU A 96 25.99 -5.89 15.46
CA GLU A 96 26.37 -6.90 16.43
C GLU A 96 26.95 -6.23 17.68
N TRP A 97 26.40 -6.54 18.85
CA TRP A 97 26.86 -6.03 20.13
C TRP A 97 26.74 -7.09 21.23
N GLY A 98 27.85 -7.42 21.88
CA GLY A 98 27.88 -8.37 23.00
C GLY A 98 27.32 -9.76 22.65
N GLY A 99 27.54 -10.23 21.41
CA GLY A 99 27.03 -11.51 20.91
C GLY A 99 25.55 -11.52 20.49
N ARG A 100 24.87 -10.36 20.49
CA ARG A 100 23.52 -10.20 19.94
C ARG A 100 23.58 -9.53 18.58
N VAL A 101 22.78 -10.03 17.64
CA VAL A 101 22.66 -9.47 16.28
C VAL A 101 21.28 -8.85 16.12
N VAL A 102 21.23 -7.57 15.79
CA VAL A 102 20.02 -6.85 15.41
C VAL A 102 20.09 -6.57 13.91
N ARG A 103 19.01 -6.87 13.19
CA ARG A 103 18.89 -6.60 11.75
C ARG A 103 17.71 -5.67 11.53
N GLU A 104 17.96 -4.55 10.87
CA GLU A 104 16.95 -3.58 10.48
C GLU A 104 17.06 -3.29 9.00
N THR A 105 15.98 -2.81 8.39
CA THR A 105 15.99 -2.32 6.99
C THR A 105 15.67 -0.85 7.00
N VAL A 106 16.59 -0.03 6.48
CA VAL A 106 16.39 1.40 6.30
C VAL A 106 15.94 1.66 4.86
N TYR A 107 14.84 2.39 4.70
CA TYR A 107 14.31 2.80 3.42
C TYR A 107 14.80 4.22 3.09
N TRP A 108 15.58 4.34 2.02
CA TRP A 108 16.27 5.57 1.65
C TRP A 108 15.76 6.12 0.32
N PHE A 109 15.23 7.34 0.35
CA PHE A 109 14.66 8.03 -0.80
C PHE A 109 15.67 8.99 -1.42
N GLN A 110 15.80 8.97 -2.73
CA GLN A 110 16.67 9.88 -3.49
C GLN A 110 16.09 10.19 -4.86
N TYR A 111 16.56 11.30 -5.45
CA TYR A 111 16.16 11.78 -6.78
C TYR A 111 14.70 12.23 -6.87
N GLU A 112 14.14 12.64 -5.74
CA GLU A 112 12.82 13.26 -5.67
C GLU A 112 12.85 14.66 -6.28
N SER A 113 11.79 15.03 -7.00
CA SER A 113 11.63 16.39 -7.53
C SER A 113 11.40 17.38 -6.40
N ASP A 114 10.69 16.97 -5.34
CA ASP A 114 10.64 17.69 -4.07
C ASP A 114 11.85 17.30 -3.22
N LEU A 115 12.80 18.21 -3.08
CA LEU A 115 14.04 17.94 -2.37
C LEU A 115 13.86 17.60 -0.89
N SER A 116 12.75 18.01 -0.28
CA SER A 116 12.44 17.69 1.13
C SER A 116 12.05 16.24 1.35
N LEU A 117 11.78 15.49 0.28
CA LEU A 117 11.47 14.06 0.32
C LEU A 117 12.72 13.18 0.19
N ASN A 118 13.88 13.74 -0.15
CA ASN A 118 15.12 12.98 -0.18
C ASN A 118 15.59 12.69 1.25
N SER A 119 15.96 11.43 1.50
CA SER A 119 16.54 11.03 2.77
C SER A 119 17.85 11.77 3.04
N ASN A 120 18.02 12.08 4.33
CA ASN A 120 19.10 12.87 4.89
C ASN A 120 19.58 12.11 6.15
N VAL A 121 20.90 12.06 6.39
CA VAL A 121 21.46 11.39 7.57
C VAL A 121 21.17 12.14 8.87
N TYR A 122 20.83 13.42 8.77
CA TYR A 122 20.64 14.34 9.88
C TYR A 122 19.16 14.61 10.22
N ASP A 123 18.21 14.09 9.44
CA ASP A 123 16.77 14.13 9.72
C ASP A 123 16.30 12.78 10.26
#